data_AF-A0A353EAI1-F1
#
_entry.id   AF-A0A353EAI1-F1
#
_cell.length_a   1.000
_cell.length_b   1.000
_cell.length_c   1.000
_cell.angle_alpha   90.00
_cell.angle_beta   90.00
_cell.angle_gamma   90.00
#
_symmetry.space_group_name_H-M   'P 1'
#
loop_
_entity.id
_entity.type
_entity.pdbx_description
1 polymer ?
#
loop_
_entity_poly.entity_id
_entity_poly.type
_entity_poly.pdbx_seq_one_letter_code
_entity_poly.pdbx_strand_id
1 'polypeptide(L)'
;MLTIKPLGKAADALHYYSSKDNYYLKDKDSLQESSYWIGKGAGKLNLSGIVEQEQFLKLLNGELPNGEVLGIVKNGQREHRTGTDVTLSAP
;
A
#
# COMPACT_ATOMS: atom_id res chain seq x y z
N MET A 1 20.30 0.52 5.00
CA MET A 1 19.63 1.37 6.00
C MET A 1 18.14 1.06 6.06
N LEU A 2 17.52 1.07 7.25
CA LEU A 2 16.07 0.90 7.43
C LEU A 2 15.44 2.24 7.83
N THR A 3 14.34 2.63 7.18
CA THR A 3 13.54 3.81 7.55
C THR A 3 12.07 3.43 7.71
N ILE A 4 11.42 3.95 8.75
CA ILE A 4 10.02 3.65 9.07
C ILE A 4 9.26 4.98 9.14
N LYS A 5 8.16 5.11 8.37
CA LYS A 5 7.34 6.33 8.34
C LYS A 5 5.84 6.00 8.34
N PRO A 6 4.99 6.77 9.04
CA PRO A 6 3.55 6.65 8.86
C PRO A 6 3.15 7.12 7.46
N LEU A 7 2.20 6.43 6.83
CA LEU A 7 1.60 6.90 5.59
C LEU A 7 0.60 8.03 5.87
N GLY A 8 0.56 9.00 4.95
CA GLY A 8 -0.45 10.07 4.92
C GLY A 8 -1.78 9.56 4.36
N LYS A 9 -2.41 10.33 3.46
CA LYS A 9 -3.67 9.91 2.82
C LYS A 9 -3.42 8.74 1.87
N ALA A 10 -4.42 7.86 1.75
CA ALA A 10 -4.37 6.70 0.85
C ALA A 10 -4.09 7.10 -0.61
N ALA A 11 -4.72 8.16 -1.12
CA ALA A 11 -4.50 8.64 -2.48
C ALA A 11 -3.07 9.13 -2.71
N ASP A 12 -2.49 9.86 -1.75
CA ASP A 12 -1.10 10.35 -1.83
C ASP A 12 -0.12 9.18 -1.81
N ALA A 13 -0.38 8.17 -0.96
CA ALA A 13 0.43 6.96 -0.90
C ALA A 13 0.35 6.16 -2.20
N LEU A 14 -0.85 5.94 -2.76
CA LEU A 14 -1.02 5.30 -4.06
C LEU A 14 -0.21 6.03 -5.12
N HIS A 15 -0.39 7.34 -5.24
CA HIS A 15 0.31 8.15 -6.24
C HIS A 15 1.83 8.07 -6.05
N TYR A 16 2.32 8.12 -4.81
CA TYR A 16 3.74 7.98 -4.53
C TYR A 16 4.29 6.64 -5.04
N TYR A 17 3.64 5.51 -4.76
CA TYR A 17 4.15 4.19 -5.17
C TYR A 17 3.85 3.80 -6.63
N SER A 18 2.86 4.46 -7.27
CA SER A 18 2.49 4.17 -8.67
C SER A 18 2.99 5.20 -9.68
N SER A 19 3.47 6.38 -9.24
CA SER A 19 3.98 7.41 -10.14
C SER A 19 5.33 7.03 -10.76
N LYS A 20 5.46 7.36 -12.05
CA LYS A 20 6.67 7.13 -12.86
C LYS A 20 7.83 8.08 -12.54
N ASP A 21 7.64 9.01 -11.61
CA ASP A 21 8.59 10.08 -11.27
C ASP A 21 9.47 9.74 -10.06
N ASN A 22 9.40 8.52 -9.53
CA ASN A 22 10.33 8.04 -8.52
C ASN A 22 11.73 7.82 -9.12
N TYR A 23 12.59 8.83 -8.96
CA TYR A 23 13.97 8.95 -9.45
C TYR A 23 14.95 7.80 -9.11
N TYR A 24 14.52 6.78 -8.35
CA TYR A 24 15.34 5.62 -8.01
C TYR A 24 15.29 4.49 -9.05
N LEU A 25 14.36 4.53 -9.99
CA LEU A 25 14.04 3.39 -10.84
C LEU A 25 14.27 3.75 -12.31
N LYS A 26 15.44 3.37 -12.81
CA LYS A 26 15.92 3.68 -14.17
C LYS A 26 15.08 3.03 -15.28
N ASP A 27 14.32 1.98 -14.97
CA ASP A 27 13.41 1.32 -15.90
C ASP A 27 11.95 1.45 -15.41
N LYS A 28 11.18 2.28 -16.12
CA LYS A 28 9.85 2.75 -15.69
C LYS A 28 8.74 1.68 -15.80
N ASP A 29 8.95 0.67 -16.62
CA ASP A 29 8.01 -0.45 -16.78
C ASP A 29 8.22 -1.53 -15.69
N SER A 30 9.40 -1.56 -15.05
CA SER A 30 9.74 -2.59 -14.07
C SER A 30 9.15 -2.37 -12.67
N LEU A 31 8.59 -1.19 -12.37
CA LEU A 31 8.11 -0.84 -11.03
C LEU A 31 6.84 -1.58 -10.63
N GLN A 32 5.81 -1.47 -11.46
CA GLN A 32 4.56 -2.21 -11.25
C GLN A 32 4.83 -3.71 -11.38
N GLU A 33 5.64 -4.10 -12.38
CA GLU A 33 6.02 -5.50 -12.60
C GLU A 33 6.87 -6.11 -11.48
N SER A 34 7.60 -5.28 -10.70
CA SER A 34 8.38 -5.73 -9.53
C SER A 34 7.64 -5.60 -8.20
N SER A 35 6.41 -5.08 -8.20
CA SER A 35 5.56 -5.04 -7.01
C SER A 35 4.96 -6.41 -6.74
N TYR A 36 4.95 -6.85 -5.47
CA TYR A 36 4.29 -8.09 -5.09
C TYR A 36 3.82 -8.09 -3.64
N TRP A 37 2.76 -8.86 -3.40
CA TRP A 37 2.23 -9.08 -2.05
C TRP A 37 3.12 -10.00 -1.21
N ILE A 38 3.32 -9.66 0.06
CA ILE A 38 4.07 -10.48 1.02
C ILE A 38 3.32 -10.66 2.34
N GLY A 39 3.66 -11.75 3.04
CA GLY A 39 3.21 -12.01 4.40
C GLY A 39 1.94 -12.86 4.51
N LYS A 40 1.71 -13.43 5.71
CA LYS A 40 0.59 -14.35 5.98
C LYS A 40 -0.79 -13.69 5.83
N GLY A 41 -0.89 -12.38 6.06
CA GLY A 41 -2.13 -11.62 5.89
C GLY A 41 -2.57 -11.55 4.42
N ALA A 42 -1.63 -11.29 3.50
CA ALA A 42 -1.88 -11.35 2.07
C ALA A 42 -2.39 -12.75 1.65
N GLY A 43 -1.75 -13.81 2.14
CA GLY A 43 -2.19 -15.18 1.89
C GLY A 43 -3.62 -15.47 2.37
N LYS A 44 -4.01 -14.99 3.56
CA LYS A 44 -5.38 -15.14 4.07
C LYS A 44 -6.43 -14.37 3.25
N LEU A 45 -6.02 -13.28 2.61
CA LEU A 45 -6.87 -12.43 1.76
C LEU A 45 -6.77 -12.81 0.27
N ASN A 46 -6.06 -13.90 -0.07
CA ASN A 46 -5.79 -14.33 -1.44
C ASN A 46 -5.15 -13.23 -2.31
N LEU A 47 -4.31 -12.39 -1.71
CA LEU A 47 -3.52 -11.36 -2.40
C LEU A 47 -2.19 -11.96 -2.85
N SER A 48 -1.95 -11.99 -4.16
CA SER A 48 -0.73 -12.54 -4.76
C SER A 48 -0.43 -11.89 -6.10
N GLY A 49 0.80 -12.04 -6.60
CA GLY A 49 1.22 -11.44 -7.87
C GLY A 49 1.40 -9.92 -7.76
N ILE A 50 1.25 -9.25 -8.91
CA ILE A 50 1.42 -7.79 -9.07
C ILE A 50 0.42 -7.05 -8.19
N VAL A 51 0.87 -5.94 -7.59
CA VAL A 51 0.01 -5.07 -6.79
C VAL A 51 -0.80 -4.16 -7.71
N GLU A 52 -2.07 -4.48 -7.87
CA GLU A 52 -3.00 -3.66 -8.65
C GLU A 52 -3.38 -2.38 -7.90
N GLN A 53 -3.35 -1.24 -8.60
CA GLN A 53 -3.55 0.08 -8.01
C GLN A 53 -4.91 0.22 -7.30
N GLU A 54 -5.98 -0.27 -7.91
CA GLU A 54 -7.33 -0.19 -7.33
C GLU A 54 -7.44 -1.02 -6.04
N GLN A 55 -6.92 -2.24 -6.06
CA GLN A 55 -6.93 -3.12 -4.89
C GLN A 55 -6.07 -2.55 -3.76
N PHE A 56 -4.90 -2.00 -4.09
CA PHE A 56 -4.03 -1.34 -3.14
C PHE A 56 -4.70 -0.11 -2.51
N LEU A 57 -5.39 0.73 -3.30
CA LEU A 57 -6.12 1.88 -2.78
C LEU A 57 -7.23 1.49 -1.80
N LYS A 58 -7.99 0.43 -2.10
CA LYS A 58 -9.03 -0.09 -1.19
C LYS A 58 -8.40 -0.51 0.14
N LEU A 59 -7.30 -1.27 0.09
CA LEU A 59 -6.59 -1.70 1.29
C LEU A 59 -6.03 -0.51 2.11
N LEU A 60 -5.48 0.51 1.45
CA LEU A 60 -5.03 1.74 2.09
C LEU A 60 -6.17 2.53 2.75
N ASN A 61 -7.42 2.33 2.33
CA ASN A 61 -8.62 2.90 2.95
C ASN A 61 -9.26 1.99 4.01
N GLY A 62 -8.66 0.82 4.26
CA GLY A 62 -9.15 -0.18 5.20
C GLY A 62 -10.23 -1.10 4.64
N GLU A 63 -10.40 -1.16 3.33
CA GLU A 63 -11.41 -1.98 2.67
C GLU A 63 -10.77 -3.28 2.19
N LEU A 64 -11.17 -4.40 2.80
CA LEU A 64 -10.61 -5.71 2.53
C LEU A 64 -11.35 -6.40 1.36
N PRO A 65 -10.68 -7.31 0.61
CA PRO A 65 -11.30 -8.04 -0.50
C PRO A 65 -12.50 -8.91 -0.10
N ASN A 66 -12.60 -9.28 1.18
CA ASN A 66 -13.72 -10.06 1.73
C ASN A 66 -14.91 -9.18 2.16
N GLY A 67 -14.87 -7.87 1.90
CA GLY A 67 -15.94 -6.92 2.24
C GLY A 67 -15.86 -6.34 3.66
N GLU A 68 -14.91 -6.80 4.48
CA GLU A 68 -14.68 -6.20 5.79
C GLU A 68 -14.09 -4.79 5.65
N VAL A 69 -14.49 -3.91 6.56
CA VAL A 69 -14.08 -2.51 6.59
C VAL A 69 -13.42 -2.22 7.93
N LEU A 70 -12.14 -1.87 7.88
CA LEU A 70 -11.31 -1.58 9.03
C LEU A 70 -11.38 -0.09 9.40
N GLY A 71 -11.39 0.19 10.70
CA GLY A 71 -11.36 1.54 11.23
C GLY A 71 -12.03 1.62 12.60
N ILE A 72 -11.91 2.77 13.23
CA ILE A 72 -12.59 3.10 14.48
C ILE A 72 -13.66 4.13 14.17
N VAL A 73 -14.88 3.93 14.64
CA VAL A 73 -15.95 4.94 14.52
C VAL A 73 -15.85 5.90 15.69
N LYS A 74 -15.63 7.18 15.40
CA LYS A 74 -15.67 8.29 16.37
C LYS A 74 -16.61 9.36 15.86
N ASN A 75 -17.53 9.82 16.70
CA ASN A 75 -18.51 10.85 16.36
C ASN A 75 -19.29 10.56 15.06
N GLY A 76 -19.60 9.28 14.80
CA GLY A 76 -20.30 8.85 13.60
C GLY A 76 -19.44 8.81 12.32
N GLN A 77 -18.14 9.10 12.40
CA GLN A 77 -17.21 9.03 11.27
C GLN A 77 -16.21 7.88 11.45
N ARG A 78 -15.95 7.14 10.36
CA ARG A 78 -14.93 6.08 10.32
C ARG A 78 -13.55 6.70 10.16
N GLU A 79 -12.68 6.47 11.13
CA GLU A 79 -11.26 6.80 11.06
C GLU A 79 -10.44 5.53 10.78
N HIS A 80 -9.65 5.54 9.70
CA HIS A 80 -8.71 4.48 9.36
C HIS A 80 -7.32 5.07 9.16
N ARG A 81 -6.30 4.41 9.72
CA ARG A 81 -4.90 4.77 9.46
C ARG A 81 -4.39 3.99 8.26
N THR A 82 -4.03 4.71 7.20
CA THR A 82 -3.56 4.19 5.91
C THR A 82 -2.50 3.08 6.00
N GLY A 83 -1.48 3.27 6.85
CA GLY A 83 -0.45 2.25 7.03
C GLY A 83 0.90 2.79 7.53
N THR A 84 1.94 1.99 7.27
CA THR A 84 3.33 2.27 7.59
C THR A 84 4.19 1.93 6.39
N ASP A 85 5.01 2.88 5.95
CA ASP A 85 6.10 2.64 4.99
C ASP A 85 7.32 2.11 5.74
N VAL A 86 7.87 1.00 5.26
CA VAL A 86 9.12 0.41 5.72
C VAL A 86 10.07 0.34 4.52
N THR A 87 10.97 1.30 4.42
CA THR A 87 11.93 1.40 3.31
C THR A 87 13.26 0.73 3.68
N LEU A 88 13.70 -0.22 2.86
CA LEU A 88 15.03 -0.86 2.96
C LEU A 88 15.95 -0.32 1.86
N SER A 89 16.97 0.44 2.24
CA SER A 89 18.00 0.94 1.31
C SER A 89 19.24 0.06 1.36
N ALA A 90 19.73 -0.39 0.20
CA ALA A 90 21.02 -1.06 0.08
C ALA A 90 22.19 -0.17 0.60
N PRO A 91 23.32 -0.75 1.02
CA PRO A 91 24.51 0.01 1.41
C PRO A 91 25.09 0.83 0.25
#